data_AF-A0A265Q9M8-F1
#
_entry.id   AF-A0A265Q9M8-F1
#
_cell.length_a   1.000
_cell.length_b   1.000
_cell.length_c   1.000
_cell.angle_alpha   90.00
_cell.angle_beta   90.00
_cell.angle_gamma   90.00
#
_symmetry.space_group_name_H-M   'P 1'
#
loop_
_entity.id
_entity.type
_entity.pdbx_description
1 polymer ?
#
loop_
_entity_poly.entity_id
_entity_poly.type
_entity_poly.pdbx_seq_one_letter_code
_entity_poly.pdbx_strand_id
1 'polypeptide(L)'
;MTVDVIEVLESYPSSTTTGRIQLIQRSDSNYDKISAYMEEECKNVFSPYYELLDFQISNYQEEVVNENVEATFFYKVIHKNYDKDPDTVRYIKEAKERGDSNYQQMYDEYLQPKEMNFELKAIMDKNDLITLYSNISPKGIEWEETKMSDFILSK
;
A
#
# COMPACT_ATOMS: atom_id res chain seq x y z
N MET A 1 1.96 21.26 -3.77
CA MET A 1 2.86 20.26 -4.38
C MET A 1 4.14 20.99 -4.77
N THR A 2 5.15 20.92 -3.90
CA THR A 2 6.45 21.57 -4.10
C THR A 2 7.28 20.69 -5.04
N VAL A 3 7.71 21.24 -6.17
CA VAL A 3 8.55 20.56 -7.15
C VAL A 3 10.00 20.88 -6.81
N ASP A 4 10.77 19.88 -6.39
CA ASP A 4 12.20 20.04 -6.19
C ASP A 4 12.91 20.06 -7.55
N VAL A 5 13.61 21.17 -7.82
CA VAL A 5 14.38 21.43 -9.03
C VAL A 5 15.76 20.81 -8.86
N ILE A 6 16.06 19.74 -9.59
CA ILE A 6 17.42 19.20 -9.68
C ILE A 6 18.06 19.77 -10.94
N GLU A 7 18.98 20.72 -10.79
CA GLU A 7 19.85 21.19 -11.87
C GLU A 7 20.93 20.14 -12.14
N VAL A 8 20.89 19.49 -13.30
CA VAL A 8 22.04 18.74 -13.82
C VAL A 8 22.65 19.54 -14.95
N LEU A 9 23.81 20.15 -14.69
CA LEU A 9 24.63 20.84 -15.69
C LEU A 9 25.36 19.80 -16.56
N GLU A 10 24.75 19.40 -17.67
CA GLU A 10 25.49 18.74 -18.75
C GLU A 10 26.18 19.81 -19.62
N SER A 11 27.51 19.80 -19.61
CA SER A 11 28.32 20.68 -20.44
C SER A 11 28.26 20.25 -21.92
N TYR A 12 27.60 21.04 -22.76
CA TYR A 12 27.75 20.96 -24.22
C TYR A 12 28.19 22.30 -24.81
N PRO A 13 29.02 22.29 -25.88
CA PRO A 13 29.62 23.50 -26.43
C PRO A 13 28.65 24.32 -27.29
N SER A 14 28.92 25.62 -27.27
CA SER A 14 28.27 26.74 -27.96
C SER A 14 27.73 26.47 -29.36
N SER A 15 26.45 26.75 -29.59
CA SER A 15 26.02 27.87 -30.46
C SER A 15 24.49 28.05 -30.42
N THR A 16 24.07 29.31 -30.27
CA THR A 16 22.71 29.88 -30.42
C THR A 16 21.59 28.94 -30.87
N THR A 17 20.67 28.61 -29.96
CA THR A 17 19.24 28.37 -30.21
C THR A 17 18.49 28.46 -28.88
N THR A 18 17.41 29.24 -28.85
CA THR A 18 16.43 29.35 -27.76
C THR A 18 16.14 27.97 -27.16
N GLY A 19 16.58 27.75 -25.92
CA GLY A 19 16.36 26.51 -25.19
C GLY A 19 14.87 26.30 -24.96
N ARG A 20 14.26 25.40 -25.72
CA ARG A 20 13.00 24.78 -25.33
C ARG A 20 13.27 23.97 -24.07
N ILE A 21 12.67 24.35 -22.95
CA ILE A 21 12.59 23.48 -21.78
C ILE A 21 11.70 22.31 -22.20
N GLN A 22 12.30 21.16 -22.49
CA GLN A 22 11.57 19.93 -22.64
C GLN A 22 11.15 19.51 -21.23
N LEU A 23 9.87 19.70 -20.85
CA LEU A 23 9.33 18.96 -19.72
C LEU A 23 9.42 17.48 -20.07
N ILE A 24 10.45 16.80 -19.56
CA ILE A 24 10.48 15.35 -19.56
C ILE A 24 9.45 14.95 -18.52
N GLN A 25 8.21 14.70 -18.97
CA GLN A 25 7.28 13.93 -18.15
C GLN A 25 7.93 12.56 -17.97
N ARG A 26 8.41 12.26 -16.77
CA ARG A 26 8.76 10.89 -16.41
C ARG A 26 7.44 10.12 -16.54
N SER A 27 7.34 9.24 -17.53
CA SER A 27 6.23 8.30 -17.59
C SER A 27 6.41 7.37 -16.41
N ASP A 28 5.55 7.50 -15.40
CA ASP A 28 5.54 6.56 -14.27
C ASP A 28 5.37 5.15 -14.80
N SER A 29 6.16 4.21 -14.28
CA SER A 29 6.04 2.81 -14.67
C SER A 29 4.69 2.25 -14.24
N ASN A 30 4.24 1.14 -14.84
CA ASN A 30 3.01 0.48 -14.40
C ASN A 30 3.08 0.10 -12.91
N TYR A 31 4.26 -0.30 -12.46
CA TYR A 31 4.55 -0.54 -11.05
C TYR A 31 4.29 0.70 -10.20
N ASP A 32 4.80 1.87 -10.58
CA ASP A 32 4.62 3.12 -9.82
C ASP A 32 3.14 3.50 -9.73
N LYS A 33 2.40 3.37 -10.82
CA LYS A 33 0.95 3.63 -10.87
C LYS A 33 0.17 2.70 -9.95
N ILE A 34 0.45 1.39 -10.02
CA ILE A 34 -0.20 0.38 -9.16
C ILE A 34 0.19 0.59 -7.70
N SER A 35 1.45 0.90 -7.41
CA SER A 35 1.93 1.17 -6.05
C SER A 35 1.22 2.39 -5.45
N ALA A 36 1.12 3.48 -6.21
CA ALA A 36 0.44 4.69 -5.77
C ALA A 36 -1.06 4.44 -5.52
N TYR A 37 -1.73 3.72 -6.44
CA TYR A 37 -3.13 3.31 -6.28
C TYR A 37 -3.34 2.48 -5.01
N MET A 38 -2.50 1.46 -4.79
CA MET A 38 -2.60 0.59 -3.63
C MET A 38 -2.38 1.34 -2.31
N GLU A 39 -1.43 2.26 -2.28
CA GLU A 39 -1.17 3.09 -1.11
C GLU A 39 -2.35 4.02 -0.80
N GLU A 40 -2.93 4.67 -1.82
CA GLU A 40 -4.10 5.54 -1.69
C GLU A 40 -5.33 4.78 -1.20
N GLU A 41 -5.69 3.66 -1.84
CA GLU A 41 -6.82 2.82 -1.44
C GLU A 41 -6.69 2.33 0.00
N CYS A 42 -5.49 1.88 0.39
CA CYS A 42 -5.25 1.42 1.76
C CYS A 42 -5.35 2.55 2.77
N LYS A 43 -4.83 3.75 2.45
CA LYS A 43 -4.97 4.91 3.32
C LYS A 43 -6.45 5.30 3.49
N ASN A 44 -7.22 5.29 2.41
CA ASN A 44 -8.64 5.65 2.45
C ASN A 44 -9.45 4.68 3.31
N VAL A 45 -9.12 3.39 3.26
CA VAL A 45 -9.87 2.32 3.94
C VAL A 45 -9.41 2.08 5.37
N PHE A 46 -8.09 2.01 5.63
CA PHE A 46 -7.56 1.51 6.91
C PHE A 46 -7.13 2.60 7.90
N SER A 47 -6.83 3.83 7.43
CA SER A 47 -6.44 4.93 8.34
C SER A 47 -7.47 5.30 9.42
N PRO A 48 -8.80 5.09 9.23
CA PRO A 48 -9.76 5.27 10.32
C PRO A 48 -9.57 4.32 11.50
N TYR A 49 -8.86 3.20 11.31
CA TYR A 49 -8.72 2.12 12.30
C TYR A 49 -7.28 1.98 12.83
N TYR A 50 -6.29 2.30 12.00
CA TYR A 50 -4.88 2.06 12.30
C TYR A 50 -4.00 3.26 11.94
N GLU A 51 -2.86 3.39 12.62
CA GLU A 51 -1.75 4.19 12.12
C GLU A 51 -0.95 3.33 11.12
N LEU A 52 -0.98 3.71 9.85
CA LEU A 52 -0.28 3.02 8.76
C LEU A 52 1.17 3.53 8.68
N LEU A 53 2.13 2.61 8.74
CA LEU A 53 3.55 2.92 8.89
C LEU A 53 4.34 2.72 7.59
N ASP A 54 4.00 1.69 6.81
CA ASP A 54 4.73 1.34 5.59
C ASP A 54 3.86 0.49 4.64
N PHE A 55 4.20 0.53 3.35
CA PHE A 55 3.50 -0.16 2.27
C PHE A 55 4.53 -0.82 1.34
N GLN A 56 4.41 -2.12 1.10
CA GLN A 56 5.41 -2.89 0.37
C GLN A 56 4.76 -3.80 -0.66
N ILE A 57 5.22 -3.70 -1.90
CA ILE A 57 4.94 -4.66 -2.98
C ILE A 57 6.13 -5.62 -3.10
N SER A 58 5.84 -6.91 -3.17
CA SER A 58 6.83 -7.96 -3.44
C SER A 58 6.30 -8.98 -4.44
N ASN A 59 7.19 -9.77 -5.05
CA ASN A 59 6.84 -10.76 -6.08
C ASN A 59 5.99 -10.20 -7.24
N TYR A 60 6.28 -8.97 -7.66
CA TYR A 60 5.60 -8.33 -8.77
C TYR A 60 5.89 -9.06 -10.09
N GLN A 61 4.84 -9.50 -10.77
CA GLN A 61 4.89 -10.10 -12.09
C GLN A 61 3.84 -9.41 -12.96
N GLU A 62 4.23 -8.90 -14.12
CA GLU A 62 3.32 -8.24 -15.05
C GLU A 62 3.32 -8.94 -16.42
N GLU A 63 2.17 -8.92 -17.06
CA GLU A 63 1.98 -9.30 -18.46
C GLU A 63 0.98 -8.36 -19.15
N VAL A 64 1.08 -8.27 -20.47
CA VAL A 64 0.14 -7.50 -21.28
C VAL A 64 -0.83 -8.45 -21.95
N VAL A 65 -2.12 -8.34 -21.62
CA VAL A 65 -3.19 -9.20 -22.13
C VAL A 65 -4.28 -8.31 -22.69
N ASN A 66 -4.60 -8.47 -23.98
CA ASN A 66 -5.65 -7.70 -24.66
C ASN A 66 -5.52 -6.17 -24.45
N GLU A 67 -4.29 -5.64 -24.57
CA GLU A 67 -3.96 -4.21 -24.37
C GLU A 67 -4.06 -3.71 -22.92
N ASN A 68 -4.41 -4.56 -21.95
CA ASN A 68 -4.38 -4.25 -20.53
C ASN A 68 -3.07 -4.74 -19.90
N VAL A 69 -2.65 -4.07 -18.82
CA VAL A 69 -1.57 -4.57 -17.96
C VAL A 69 -2.20 -5.38 -16.85
N GLU A 70 -1.86 -6.66 -16.75
CA GLU A 70 -2.22 -7.51 -15.61
C GLU A 70 -0.98 -7.71 -14.75
N ALA A 71 -1.06 -7.35 -13.47
CA ALA A 71 0.03 -7.52 -12.52
C ALA A 71 -0.42 -8.35 -11.31
N THR A 72 0.31 -9.40 -10.97
CA THR A 72 0.15 -10.16 -9.72
C THR A 72 1.27 -9.82 -8.75
N PHE A 73 0.93 -9.70 -7.47
CA PHE A 73 1.89 -9.32 -6.45
C PHE A 73 1.42 -9.68 -5.04
N PHE A 74 2.37 -9.73 -4.10
CA PHE A 74 2.10 -9.70 -2.68
C PHE A 74 2.17 -8.27 -2.16
N TYR A 75 1.15 -7.87 -1.40
CA TYR A 75 1.07 -6.55 -0.80
C TYR A 75 1.10 -6.65 0.72
N LYS A 76 2.01 -5.91 1.35
CA LYS A 76 2.15 -5.84 2.80
C LYS A 76 1.91 -4.41 3.28
N VAL A 77 1.07 -4.26 4.29
CA VAL A 77 0.87 -3.01 5.02
C VAL A 77 1.35 -3.20 6.45
N ILE A 78 2.32 -2.38 6.87
CA ILE A 78 2.76 -2.33 8.27
C ILE A 78 1.93 -1.29 8.99
N HIS A 79 1.30 -1.67 10.10
CA HIS A 79 0.38 -0.80 10.83
C HIS A 79 0.50 -1.00 12.35
N LYS A 80 -0.05 -0.07 13.14
CA LYS A 80 -0.26 -0.24 14.58
C LYS A 80 -1.61 0.35 15.00
N ASN A 81 -2.07 -0.02 16.20
CA ASN A 81 -3.33 0.49 16.74
C ASN A 81 -3.27 2.02 16.96
N TYR A 82 -4.38 2.70 16.71
CA TYR A 82 -4.48 4.15 16.89
C TYR A 82 -4.51 4.55 18.37
N ASP A 83 -5.22 3.76 19.20
CA ASP A 83 -5.25 3.99 20.63
C ASP A 83 -3.87 3.65 21.22
N LYS A 84 -3.24 4.62 21.87
CA LYS A 84 -1.85 4.47 22.34
C LYS A 84 -1.77 3.95 23.76
N ASP A 85 -2.89 3.97 24.49
CA ASP A 85 -2.95 3.45 25.84
C ASP A 85 -3.63 2.07 25.82
N PRO A 86 -2.87 0.97 25.91
CA PRO A 86 -3.44 -0.38 25.96
C PRO A 86 -4.44 -0.55 27.12
N ASP A 87 -4.38 0.26 28.18
CA ASP A 87 -5.33 0.18 29.31
C ASP A 87 -6.75 0.68 28.97
N THR A 88 -6.96 1.31 27.81
CA THR A 88 -8.32 1.60 27.29
C THR A 88 -8.96 0.36 26.67
N VAL A 89 -8.15 -0.63 26.32
CA VAL A 89 -8.58 -1.86 25.68
C VAL A 89 -9.13 -2.80 26.73
N ARG A 90 -10.42 -3.13 26.62
CA ARG A 90 -11.17 -3.85 27.65
C ARG A 90 -10.46 -5.12 28.17
N TYR A 91 -9.96 -5.98 27.30
CA TYR A 91 -9.32 -7.23 27.74
C TYR A 91 -7.97 -7.01 28.44
N ILE A 92 -7.21 -5.99 28.03
CA ILE A 92 -5.93 -5.63 28.66
C ILE A 92 -6.19 -5.01 30.03
N LYS A 93 -7.18 -4.11 30.11
CA LYS A 93 -7.64 -3.52 31.36
C LYS A 93 -8.09 -4.59 32.36
N GLU A 94 -8.95 -5.52 31.94
CA GLU A 94 -9.43 -6.62 32.78
C GLU A 94 -8.26 -7.51 33.25
N ALA A 95 -7.26 -7.77 32.39
CA ALA A 95 -6.05 -8.50 32.73
C ALA A 95 -5.19 -7.77 33.78
N LYS A 96 -5.09 -6.44 33.69
CA LYS A 96 -4.42 -5.61 34.70
C LYS A 96 -5.12 -5.68 36.05
N GLU A 97 -6.44 -5.48 36.06
CA GLU A 97 -7.25 -5.40 37.28
C GLU A 97 -7.26 -6.73 38.06
N ARG A 98 -7.17 -7.87 37.35
CA ARG A 98 -7.11 -9.19 37.97
C ARG A 98 -5.69 -9.66 38.33
N GLY A 99 -4.67 -8.84 38.08
CA GLY A 99 -3.27 -9.20 38.30
C GLY A 99 -2.80 -10.38 37.44
N ASP A 100 -3.27 -10.46 36.19
CA ASP A 100 -2.90 -11.54 35.27
C ASP A 100 -1.41 -11.50 34.95
N SER A 101 -0.72 -12.65 35.01
CA SER A 101 0.71 -12.73 34.69
C SER A 101 1.03 -12.35 33.25
N ASN A 102 0.05 -12.44 32.34
CA ASN A 102 0.20 -12.13 30.93
C ASN A 102 -0.09 -10.65 30.60
N TYR A 103 -0.50 -9.84 31.57
CA TYR A 103 -0.84 -8.42 31.33
C TYR A 103 0.27 -7.68 30.58
N GLN A 104 1.53 -7.82 31.01
CA GLN A 104 2.64 -7.09 30.39
C GLN A 104 2.85 -7.53 28.94
N GLN A 105 2.73 -8.82 28.65
CA GLN A 105 2.83 -9.33 27.27
C GLN A 105 1.71 -8.75 26.40
N MET A 106 0.47 -8.75 26.87
CA MET A 106 -0.67 -8.19 26.13
C MET A 106 -0.49 -6.68 25.88
N TYR A 107 0.01 -5.97 26.88
CA TYR A 107 0.34 -4.54 26.79
C TYR A 107 1.39 -4.28 25.70
N ASP A 108 2.48 -5.03 25.72
CA ASP A 108 3.59 -4.88 24.78
C ASP A 108 3.17 -5.27 23.35
N GLU A 109 2.46 -6.39 23.18
CA GLU A 109 1.95 -6.87 21.89
C GLU A 109 0.93 -5.92 21.24
N TYR A 110 0.18 -5.17 22.06
CA TYR A 110 -0.77 -4.19 21.56
C TYR A 110 -0.08 -3.01 20.86
N LEU A 111 1.11 -2.64 21.33
CA LEU A 111 1.90 -1.51 20.84
C LEU A 111 2.82 -1.88 19.66
N GLN A 112 3.08 -3.18 19.45
CA GLN A 112 3.95 -3.61 18.35
C GLN A 112 3.32 -3.34 16.98
N PRO A 113 4.12 -2.90 16.00
CA PRO A 113 3.72 -2.93 14.60
C PRO A 113 3.30 -4.35 14.17
N LYS A 114 2.26 -4.41 13.36
CA LYS A 114 1.67 -5.63 12.79
C LYS A 114 1.63 -5.54 11.28
N GLU A 115 1.48 -6.69 10.64
CA GLU A 115 1.44 -6.80 9.19
C GLU A 115 0.04 -7.26 8.72
N MET A 116 -0.51 -6.55 7.73
CA MET A 116 -1.59 -7.06 6.88
C MET A 116 -0.97 -7.49 5.56
N ASN A 117 -1.21 -8.73 5.14
CA ASN A 117 -0.62 -9.32 3.94
C ASN A 117 -1.74 -9.76 2.98
N PHE A 118 -1.58 -9.46 1.69
CA PHE A 118 -2.54 -9.75 0.64
C PHE A 118 -1.84 -10.37 -0.57
N GLU A 119 -2.52 -11.30 -1.24
CA GLU A 119 -2.18 -11.76 -2.59
C GLU A 119 -3.20 -11.16 -3.56
N LEU A 120 -2.71 -10.32 -4.46
CA LEU A 120 -3.57 -9.47 -5.30
C LEU A 120 -3.18 -9.56 -6.77
N LYS A 121 -4.18 -9.30 -7.61
CA LYS A 121 -3.99 -8.96 -9.01
C LYS A 121 -4.57 -7.57 -9.28
N ALA A 122 -3.83 -6.73 -9.98
CA ALA A 122 -4.31 -5.48 -10.54
C ALA A 122 -4.42 -5.61 -12.06
N ILE A 123 -5.55 -5.19 -12.64
CA ILE A 123 -5.74 -5.04 -14.08
C ILE A 123 -5.87 -3.56 -14.38
N MET A 124 -4.92 -3.01 -15.13
CA MET A 124 -4.90 -1.61 -15.54
C MET A 124 -5.27 -1.49 -17.02
N ASP A 125 -6.30 -0.71 -17.32
CA ASP A 125 -6.73 -0.45 -18.69
C ASP A 125 -5.90 0.63 -19.38
N LYS A 126 -6.18 0.87 -20.66
CA LYS A 126 -5.52 1.92 -21.47
C LYS A 126 -5.69 3.36 -20.97
N ASN A 127 -6.62 3.60 -20.04
CA ASN A 127 -6.88 4.89 -19.42
C ASN A 127 -6.27 4.96 -18.00
N ASP A 128 -5.40 4.01 -17.64
CA ASP A 128 -4.82 3.85 -16.31
C ASP A 128 -5.86 3.59 -15.20
N LEU A 129 -7.06 3.09 -15.54
CA LEU A 129 -8.03 2.65 -14.55
C LEU A 129 -7.66 1.26 -14.04
N ILE A 130 -7.51 1.14 -12.71
CA ILE A 130 -7.11 -0.09 -12.04
C ILE A 130 -8.33 -0.78 -11.41
N THR A 131 -8.52 -2.05 -11.74
CA THR A 131 -9.45 -2.96 -11.05
C THR A 131 -8.65 -4.00 -10.26
N LEU A 132 -9.02 -4.22 -9.00
CA LEU A 132 -8.31 -5.11 -8.10
C LEU A 132 -9.03 -6.45 -7.95
N TYR A 133 -8.26 -7.52 -7.80
CA TYR A 133 -8.75 -8.87 -7.56
C TYR A 133 -7.95 -9.54 -6.43
N SER A 134 -8.59 -10.43 -5.69
CA SER A 134 -7.94 -11.28 -4.68
C SER A 134 -8.09 -12.76 -5.04
N ASN A 135 -7.14 -13.58 -4.59
CA ASN A 135 -7.23 -15.02 -4.76
C ASN A 135 -8.10 -15.62 -3.65
N ILE A 136 -9.27 -16.14 -4.00
CA ILE A 136 -10.21 -16.75 -3.04
C ILE A 136 -10.01 -18.25 -2.86
N SER A 137 -9.17 -18.89 -3.70
CA SER A 137 -9.03 -20.34 -3.69
C SER A 137 -7.99 -20.80 -2.67
N PRO A 138 -8.33 -21.74 -1.75
CA PRO A 138 -7.34 -22.33 -0.84
C PRO A 138 -6.33 -23.22 -1.56
N LYS A 139 -6.64 -23.66 -2.79
CA LYS A 139 -5.75 -24.46 -3.65
C LYS A 139 -5.91 -24.05 -5.10
N GLY A 140 -4.85 -23.51 -5.68
CA GLY A 140 -4.87 -23.02 -7.05
C GLY A 140 -5.11 -21.51 -7.07
N ILE A 141 -5.62 -21.02 -8.19
CA ILE A 141 -5.79 -19.59 -8.44
C ILE A 141 -7.23 -19.37 -8.92
N GLU A 142 -7.98 -18.58 -8.16
CA GLU A 142 -9.30 -18.09 -8.53
C GLU A 142 -9.40 -16.62 -8.14
N TRP A 143 -9.33 -15.75 -9.14
CA TRP A 143 -9.34 -14.30 -8.95
C TRP A 143 -10.78 -13.79 -8.91
N GLU A 144 -11.15 -13.14 -7.81
CA GLU A 144 -12.42 -12.44 -7.65
C GLU A 144 -12.17 -10.95 -7.46
N GLU A 145 -12.97 -10.10 -8.13
CA GLU A 145 -12.88 -8.65 -8.01
C GLU A 145 -13.08 -8.24 -6.55
N THR A 146 -12.25 -7.32 -6.06
CA THR A 146 -12.28 -6.90 -4.66
C THR A 146 -11.96 -5.41 -4.52
N LYS A 147 -12.30 -4.88 -3.36
CA LYS A 147 -11.87 -3.57 -2.87
C LYS A 147 -11.13 -3.77 -1.56
N MET A 148 -10.23 -2.85 -1.21
CA MET A 148 -9.55 -2.93 0.09
C MET A 148 -10.53 -2.92 1.27
N SER A 149 -11.72 -2.31 1.10
CA SER A 149 -12.79 -2.32 2.09
C SER A 149 -13.36 -3.71 2.40
N ASP A 150 -13.25 -4.67 1.48
CA ASP A 150 -13.80 -6.02 1.65
C ASP A 150 -13.03 -6.81 2.73
N PHE A 151 -11.80 -6.37 3.05
CA PHE A 151 -10.98 -6.93 4.12
C PHE A 151 -11.30 -6.36 5.51
N ILE A 152 -12.28 -5.45 5.60
CA ILE A 152 -12.80 -4.98 6.88
C ILE A 152 -14.04 -5.80 7.24
N LEU A 153 -14.03 -6.40 8.43
CA LEU A 153 -15.23 -7.00 9.00
C LEU A 153 -16.27 -5.90 9.25
N SER A 154 -17.31 -5.85 8.41
CA SER A 154 -18.50 -5.04 8.68
C SER A 154 -19.17 -5.55 9.96
N LYS A 155 -19.54 -4.62 10.85
CA LYS A 155 -20.33 -4.94 12.06
C LYS A 155 -21.76 -5.32 11.72
#